data_AF-V5FW43-F1
#
_entry.id   AF-V5FW43-F1
#
_cell.length_a   1.000
_cell.length_b   1.000
_cell.length_c   1.000
_cell.angle_alpha   90.00
_cell.angle_beta   90.00
_cell.angle_gamma   90.00
#
_symmetry.space_group_name_H-M   'P 1'
#
loop_
_entity.id
_entity.type
_entity.pdbx_description
1 polymer ?
#
loop_
_entity_poly.entity_id
_entity_poly.type
_entity_poly.pdbx_seq_one_letter_code
_entity_poly.pdbx_strand_id
1 'polypeptide(L)'
;LKYLEKDPQQSISFYVHPTPVSEPLLYLHLWNETLVYPVQEKGWRPDEILQWLFKSFHQVTAWVAPVGSKSLILSNSIQEGPSLILFTPKNPLQSITDYYKMLQEIAHKYYSCEDNLLISLHNINVKLQRSANVLRYNNLKAKCLSEEDISKRKITSHLNHHIWANHSHCHQKQGIRKDCTLQNYKVNDFCSDLQPNECVEFAPMGPEYLEKICEGRVESIFKTSMLTGENDERSPSNLLKLWKRSKCKEFVYAETLQPAIFERKIGDERKDHNISGLACRTNKSLTFVAMD
;
A
#
# COMPACT_ATOMS: atom_id res chain seq x y z
N LEU A 1 -10.17 -1.72 6.03
CA LEU A 1 -9.88 -0.33 5.56
C LEU A 1 -8.48 -0.16 4.93
N LYS A 2 -7.80 -1.21 4.42
CA LYS A 2 -6.44 -1.09 3.86
C LYS A 2 -6.39 -1.05 2.32
N TYR A 3 -7.55 -1.23 1.68
CA TYR A 3 -7.71 -1.42 0.22
C TYR A 3 -8.80 -0.53 -0.41
N LEU A 4 -9.36 0.43 0.34
CA LEU A 4 -10.15 1.46 -0.30
C LEU A 4 -9.17 2.48 -0.92
N GLU A 5 -9.29 2.63 -2.23
CA GLU A 5 -9.31 3.95 -2.87
C GLU A 5 -8.05 4.80 -2.67
N LYS A 6 -6.91 4.31 -3.16
CA LYS A 6 -6.03 5.30 -3.77
C LYS A 6 -6.60 5.54 -5.15
N ASP A 7 -7.09 6.77 -5.38
CA ASP A 7 -7.24 7.29 -6.73
C ASP A 7 -5.99 6.86 -7.55
N PRO A 8 -6.13 6.31 -8.77
CA PRO A 8 -5.00 5.95 -9.62
C PRO A 8 -3.99 7.09 -9.79
N GLN A 9 -4.45 8.34 -9.67
CA GLN A 9 -3.61 9.54 -9.69
C GLN A 9 -3.16 10.01 -8.29
N GLN A 10 -3.68 9.41 -7.22
CA GLN A 10 -3.49 9.76 -5.81
C GLN A 10 -3.78 11.24 -5.52
N SER A 11 -4.73 11.82 -6.25
CA SER A 11 -5.07 13.24 -6.20
C SER A 11 -6.01 13.58 -5.02
N ILE A 12 -6.81 12.60 -4.56
CA ILE A 12 -7.75 12.73 -3.44
C ILE A 12 -7.50 11.63 -2.41
N SER A 13 -7.61 11.97 -1.14
CA SER A 13 -7.53 11.02 -0.01
C SER A 13 -8.69 11.26 0.94
N PHE A 14 -9.36 10.19 1.35
CA PHE A 14 -10.44 10.24 2.31
C PHE A 14 -9.93 9.94 3.72
N TYR A 15 -10.38 10.74 4.68
CA TYR A 15 -10.10 10.56 6.10
C TYR A 15 -11.41 10.65 6.88
N VAL A 16 -11.62 9.71 7.80
CA VAL A 16 -12.80 9.67 8.65
C VAL A 16 -12.36 9.75 10.09
N HIS A 17 -12.87 10.76 10.80
CA HIS A 17 -12.66 10.94 12.22
C HIS A 17 -13.99 10.72 12.96
N PRO A 18 -14.15 9.62 13.72
CA PRO A 18 -15.38 9.37 14.44
C PRO A 18 -15.47 10.30 15.66
N THR A 19 -16.36 11.28 15.59
CA THR A 19 -16.71 12.18 16.69
C THR A 19 -18.21 12.18 16.91
N PRO A 20 -18.68 12.31 18.16
CA PRO A 20 -20.10 12.45 18.42
C PRO A 20 -20.57 13.82 17.91
N VAL A 21 -21.30 13.81 16.80
CA VAL A 21 -21.88 14.99 16.16
C VAL A 21 -23.36 14.77 15.92
N SER A 22 -24.17 15.83 15.99
CA SER A 22 -25.61 15.78 15.74
C SER A 22 -25.94 15.53 14.26
N GLU A 23 -25.11 16.06 13.37
CA GLU A 23 -25.19 15.88 11.92
C GLU A 23 -23.82 15.52 11.37
N PRO A 24 -23.75 14.71 10.28
CA PRO A 24 -22.48 14.35 9.67
C PRO A 24 -21.82 15.56 9.03
N LEU A 25 -20.50 15.70 9.20
CA LEU A 25 -19.71 16.80 8.64
C LEU A 25 -18.73 16.26 7.60
N LEU A 26 -18.61 16.97 6.47
CA LEU A 26 -17.65 16.67 5.42
C LEU A 26 -16.91 17.95 5.03
N TYR A 27 -15.58 17.88 5.15
CA TYR A 27 -14.66 18.94 4.77
C TYR A 27 -13.84 18.50 3.56
N LEU A 28 -13.73 19.37 2.56
CA LEU A 28 -12.84 19.22 1.43
C LEU A 28 -11.69 20.21 1.60
N HIS A 29 -10.51 19.70 1.97
CA HIS A 29 -9.30 20.50 2.10
C HIS A 29 -8.59 20.56 0.74
N LEU A 30 -8.54 21.77 0.18
CA LEU A 30 -7.85 22.09 -1.07
C LEU A 30 -6.51 22.76 -0.74
N TRP A 31 -5.75 23.13 -1.78
CA TRP A 31 -4.42 23.71 -1.62
C TRP A 31 -4.44 25.16 -1.08
N ASN A 32 -5.55 25.87 -1.25
CA ASN A 32 -5.75 27.28 -0.90
C ASN A 32 -6.92 27.51 0.07
N GLU A 33 -7.90 26.62 0.09
CA GLU A 33 -9.13 26.79 0.87
C GLU A 33 -9.64 25.47 1.45
N THR A 34 -10.60 25.57 2.35
CA THR A 34 -11.34 24.42 2.87
C THR A 34 -12.82 24.65 2.66
N LEU A 35 -13.48 23.72 1.97
CA LEU A 35 -14.90 23.79 1.68
C LEU A 35 -15.67 22.84 2.61
N VAL A 36 -16.88 23.24 2.98
CA VAL A 36 -17.80 22.43 3.79
C VAL A 36 -18.93 21.95 2.90
N TYR A 37 -19.25 20.65 2.97
CA TYR A 37 -20.36 20.09 2.21
C TYR A 37 -21.71 20.61 2.76
N PRO A 38 -22.60 21.18 1.91
CA PRO A 38 -23.88 21.71 2.35
C PRO A 38 -24.91 20.58 2.54
N VAL A 39 -24.85 19.93 3.71
CA VAL A 39 -25.69 18.76 4.05
C VAL A 39 -27.18 19.09 3.97
N GLN A 40 -27.58 20.29 4.41
CA GLN A 40 -28.99 20.69 4.49
C GLN A 40 -29.62 20.90 3.11
N GLU A 41 -28.83 21.30 2.11
CA GLU A 41 -29.33 21.59 0.76
C GLU A 41 -29.37 20.34 -0.13
N LYS A 42 -28.35 19.48 -0.03
CA LYS A 42 -28.15 18.34 -0.95
C LYS A 42 -28.48 16.98 -0.35
N GLY A 43 -28.57 16.91 0.99
CA GLY A 43 -28.72 15.67 1.73
C GLY A 43 -27.42 14.84 1.80
N TRP A 44 -27.36 13.91 2.76
CA TRP A 44 -26.21 13.04 2.96
C TRP A 44 -26.31 11.76 2.12
N ARG A 45 -26.06 11.88 0.81
CA ARG A 45 -26.09 10.75 -0.14
C ARG A 45 -24.75 10.64 -0.88
N PRO A 46 -24.24 9.41 -1.15
CA PRO A 46 -22.97 9.23 -1.84
C PRO A 46 -22.88 9.96 -3.19
N ASP A 47 -23.93 9.90 -4.02
CA ASP A 47 -23.92 10.50 -5.36
C ASP A 47 -23.82 12.03 -5.32
N GLU A 48 -24.53 12.66 -4.38
CA GLU A 48 -24.51 14.13 -4.18
C GLU A 48 -23.17 14.60 -3.63
N ILE A 49 -22.58 13.81 -2.72
CA ILE A 49 -21.24 14.06 -2.18
C ILE A 49 -20.21 13.98 -3.30
N LEU A 50 -20.25 12.93 -4.14
CA LEU A 50 -19.32 12.75 -5.25
C LEU A 50 -19.50 13.86 -6.29
N GLN A 51 -20.73 14.23 -6.65
CA GLN A 51 -20.99 15.32 -7.59
C GLN A 51 -20.48 16.67 -7.08
N TRP A 52 -20.69 16.98 -5.79
CA TRP A 52 -20.12 18.17 -5.17
C TRP A 52 -18.59 18.11 -5.17
N LEU A 53 -18.01 16.98 -4.80
CA LEU A 53 -16.57 16.80 -4.74
C LEU A 53 -15.92 17.03 -6.11
N PHE A 54 -16.43 16.41 -7.18
CA PHE A 54 -15.88 16.59 -8.53
C PHE A 54 -16.07 18.01 -9.08
N LYS A 55 -17.16 18.70 -8.68
CA LYS A 55 -17.40 20.09 -9.08
C LYS A 55 -16.50 21.08 -8.34
N SER A 56 -16.22 20.82 -7.07
CA SER A 56 -15.45 21.71 -6.20
C SER A 56 -13.94 21.42 -6.21
N PHE A 57 -13.56 20.23 -6.63
CA PHE A 57 -12.16 19.84 -6.71
C PHE A 57 -11.45 20.59 -7.83
N HIS A 58 -10.39 21.30 -7.45
CA HIS A 58 -9.50 21.99 -8.37
C HIS A 58 -8.07 21.90 -7.85
N GLN A 59 -7.12 21.70 -8.77
CA GLN A 59 -5.69 21.63 -8.48
C GLN A 59 -4.92 22.56 -9.40
N VAL A 60 -3.79 23.05 -8.90
CA VAL A 60 -2.90 23.94 -9.65
C VAL A 60 -2.06 23.18 -10.68
N THR A 61 -1.88 21.87 -10.46
CA THR A 61 -1.12 20.97 -11.32
C THR A 61 -1.97 19.80 -11.76
N ALA A 62 -1.83 19.37 -13.02
CA ALA A 62 -2.46 18.16 -13.53
C ALA A 62 -1.42 17.18 -14.10
N TRP A 63 -1.72 15.88 -14.00
CA TRP A 63 -0.99 14.84 -14.72
C TRP A 63 -1.77 14.41 -15.96
N VAL A 64 -1.20 14.62 -17.14
CA VAL A 64 -1.79 14.18 -18.41
C VAL A 64 -1.12 12.89 -18.86
N ALA A 65 -1.92 11.83 -19.02
CA ALA A 65 -1.47 10.56 -19.57
C ALA A 65 -1.96 10.42 -21.03
N PRO A 66 -1.07 10.44 -22.03
CA PRO A 66 -1.48 10.23 -23.42
C PRO A 66 -1.95 8.79 -23.63
N VAL A 67 -3.09 8.62 -24.31
CA VAL A 67 -3.72 7.31 -24.54
C VAL A 67 -3.09 6.50 -25.68
N GLY A 68 -1.86 6.82 -26.09
CA GLY A 68 -1.15 6.16 -27.21
C GLY A 68 -1.82 6.28 -28.58
N SER A 69 -2.90 7.07 -28.67
CA SER A 69 -3.69 7.33 -29.88
C SER A 69 -3.98 8.83 -29.99
N LYS A 70 -4.37 9.27 -31.19
CA LYS A 70 -4.67 10.69 -31.45
C LYS A 70 -5.83 11.13 -30.53
N SER A 71 -5.57 12.09 -29.65
CA SER A 71 -6.54 12.56 -28.66
C SER A 71 -6.43 14.07 -28.46
N LEU A 72 -7.51 14.66 -27.95
CA LEU A 72 -7.59 16.09 -27.61
C LEU A 72 -7.29 16.36 -26.13
N ILE A 73 -6.76 15.38 -25.39
CA ILE A 73 -6.53 15.49 -23.95
C ILE A 73 -5.56 16.63 -23.65
N LEU A 74 -4.41 16.63 -24.34
CA LEU A 74 -3.40 17.67 -24.15
C LEU A 74 -3.89 19.04 -24.64
N SER A 75 -4.62 19.09 -25.76
CA SER A 75 -5.15 20.37 -26.26
C SER A 75 -6.13 20.98 -25.27
N ASN A 76 -6.99 20.18 -24.62
CA ASN A 76 -7.92 20.69 -23.62
C ASN A 76 -7.19 21.24 -22.40
N SER A 77 -6.05 20.65 -22.00
CA SER A 77 -5.25 21.16 -20.88
C SER A 77 -4.46 22.45 -21.20
N ILE A 78 -4.15 22.72 -22.47
CA ILE A 78 -3.34 23.88 -22.88
C ILE A 78 -4.20 25.04 -23.43
N GLN A 79 -5.44 24.78 -23.82
CA GLN A 79 -6.34 25.78 -24.42
C GLN A 79 -6.60 27.00 -23.54
N GLU A 80 -6.47 26.86 -22.22
CA GLU A 80 -6.76 27.91 -21.24
C GLU A 80 -5.70 29.03 -21.18
N GLY A 81 -4.54 28.86 -21.84
CA GLY A 81 -3.53 29.91 -21.94
C GLY A 81 -2.09 29.39 -21.96
N PRO A 82 -1.11 30.24 -21.56
CA PRO A 82 0.27 29.81 -21.39
C PRO A 82 0.34 28.58 -20.48
N SER A 83 1.13 27.59 -20.90
CA SER A 83 1.24 26.32 -20.17
C SER A 83 2.71 25.95 -19.97
N LEU A 84 3.06 25.59 -18.75
CA LEU A 84 4.33 24.97 -18.39
C LEU A 84 4.13 23.45 -18.38
N ILE A 85 4.79 22.76 -19.30
CA ILE A 85 4.72 21.30 -19.42
C ILE A 85 6.04 20.70 -18.93
N LEU A 86 5.94 19.83 -17.93
CA LEU A 86 7.04 19.05 -17.39
C LEU A 86 6.96 17.62 -17.92
N PHE A 87 7.90 17.26 -18.78
CA PHE A 87 8.12 15.87 -19.16
C PHE A 87 8.89 15.18 -18.05
N THR A 88 8.20 14.31 -17.32
CA THR A 88 8.79 13.49 -16.26
C THR A 88 8.11 12.14 -16.27
N PRO A 89 8.88 11.06 -16.22
CA PRO A 89 8.28 9.76 -16.36
C PRO A 89 7.60 9.29 -15.08
N LYS A 90 6.58 8.44 -15.20
CA LYS A 90 5.77 7.98 -14.06
C LYS A 90 5.93 6.48 -13.86
N ASN A 91 6.62 6.11 -12.80
CA ASN A 91 6.65 4.75 -12.35
C ASN A 91 5.40 4.43 -11.48
N PRO A 92 4.46 3.58 -11.94
CA PRO A 92 3.24 3.28 -11.20
C PRO A 92 3.48 2.49 -9.89
N LEU A 93 4.66 1.88 -9.76
CA LEU A 93 5.06 1.13 -8.56
C LEU A 93 5.76 2.03 -7.53
N GLN A 94 6.16 3.24 -7.93
CA GLN A 94 6.66 4.22 -6.99
C GLN A 94 5.49 5.02 -6.42
N SER A 95 5.50 5.20 -5.10
CA SER A 95 4.49 6.01 -4.44
C SER A 95 4.67 7.52 -4.67
N ILE A 96 5.82 7.95 -5.18
CA ILE A 96 6.23 9.36 -5.25
C ILE A 96 6.98 9.62 -6.55
N THR A 97 6.66 10.74 -7.19
CA THR A 97 7.43 11.31 -8.32
C THR A 97 7.95 12.68 -7.89
N ASP A 98 9.25 12.81 -7.61
CA ASP A 98 9.80 14.06 -7.04
C ASP A 98 9.61 15.27 -7.95
N TYR A 99 9.85 15.12 -9.25
CA TYR A 99 9.65 16.19 -10.22
C TYR A 99 8.19 16.68 -10.30
N TYR A 100 7.21 15.80 -10.10
CA TYR A 100 5.81 16.22 -10.00
C TYR A 100 5.57 17.04 -8.73
N LYS A 101 6.17 16.64 -7.60
CA LYS A 101 6.11 17.41 -6.36
C LYS A 101 6.84 18.75 -6.47
N MET A 102 7.93 18.82 -7.23
CA MET A 102 8.62 20.06 -7.58
C MET A 102 7.71 20.99 -8.38
N LEU A 103 7.02 20.45 -9.38
CA LEU A 103 6.06 21.21 -10.18
C LEU A 103 4.93 21.77 -9.29
N GLN A 104 4.42 20.96 -8.36
CA GLN A 104 3.43 21.40 -7.36
C GLN A 104 3.97 22.55 -6.51
N GLU A 105 5.19 22.44 -6.00
CA GLU A 105 5.83 23.50 -5.22
C GLU A 105 5.94 24.82 -6.01
N ILE A 106 6.38 24.75 -7.27
CA ILE A 106 6.51 25.91 -8.16
C ILE A 106 5.14 26.54 -8.45
N ALA A 107 4.16 25.71 -8.77
CA ALA A 107 2.81 26.13 -9.09
C ALA A 107 2.14 26.84 -7.90
N HIS A 108 2.22 26.25 -6.70
CA HIS A 108 1.69 26.89 -5.49
C HIS A 108 2.39 28.21 -5.17
N LYS A 109 3.72 28.31 -5.34
CA LYS A 109 4.41 29.61 -5.20
C LYS A 109 3.88 30.63 -6.19
N TYR A 110 3.73 30.28 -7.47
CA TYR A 110 3.25 31.18 -8.52
C TYR A 110 1.87 31.80 -8.19
N TYR A 111 0.95 30.99 -7.66
CA TYR A 111 -0.41 31.40 -7.30
C TYR A 111 -0.61 31.87 -5.85
N SER A 112 0.46 31.93 -5.04
CA SER A 112 0.40 32.42 -3.66
C SER A 112 0.25 33.94 -3.61
N CYS A 113 -0.99 34.43 -3.72
CA CYS A 113 -1.25 35.85 -3.99
C CYS A 113 -1.30 36.78 -2.78
N GLU A 114 -1.32 36.25 -1.55
CA GLU A 114 -1.30 37.00 -0.30
C GLU A 114 -0.63 36.14 0.79
N ASP A 115 -0.31 36.74 1.95
CA ASP A 115 0.19 36.02 3.13
C ASP A 115 -0.94 35.21 3.79
N ASN A 116 -1.38 34.16 3.11
CA ASN A 116 -2.29 33.17 3.67
C ASN A 116 -1.48 32.09 4.40
N LEU A 117 -1.71 31.98 5.71
CA LEU A 117 -1.06 30.98 6.56
C LEU A 117 -1.29 29.54 6.06
N LEU A 118 -2.46 29.23 5.51
CA LEU A 118 -2.77 27.89 5.00
C LEU A 118 -1.89 27.55 3.79
N ILE A 119 -1.74 28.49 2.86
CA ILE A 119 -0.92 28.32 1.66
C ILE A 119 0.56 28.19 2.05
N SER A 120 1.04 29.00 3.00
CA SER A 120 2.43 28.93 3.46
C SER A 120 2.74 27.61 4.17
N LEU A 121 1.85 27.12 5.03
CA LEU A 121 1.96 25.81 5.66
C LEU A 121 1.93 24.66 4.64
N HIS A 122 1.05 24.75 3.64
CA HIS A 122 0.99 23.76 2.55
C HIS A 122 2.31 23.72 1.76
N ASN A 123 2.86 24.88 1.40
CA ASN A 123 4.15 24.97 0.70
C ASN A 123 5.30 24.36 1.51
N ILE A 124 5.34 24.62 2.81
CA ILE A 124 6.33 24.02 3.71
C ILE A 124 6.14 22.49 3.76
N ASN A 125 4.90 22.02 3.89
CA ASN A 125 4.59 20.59 3.92
C ASN A 125 5.03 19.89 2.62
N VAL A 126 4.74 20.46 1.44
CA VAL A 126 5.20 19.90 0.15
C VAL A 126 6.73 19.81 0.12
N LYS A 127 7.44 20.88 0.52
CA LYS A 127 8.91 20.90 0.56
C LYS A 127 9.51 19.87 1.53
N LEU A 128 8.91 19.74 2.72
CA LEU A 128 9.29 18.73 3.72
C LEU A 128 9.04 17.32 3.20
N GLN A 129 7.90 17.07 2.57
CA GLN A 129 7.58 15.78 1.97
C GLN A 129 8.61 15.39 0.91
N ARG A 130 8.99 16.30 0.01
CA ARG A 130 10.05 16.05 -1.00
C ARG A 130 11.36 15.62 -0.33
N SER A 131 11.80 16.36 0.68
CA SER A 131 13.02 16.04 1.45
C SER A 131 12.93 14.67 2.14
N ALA A 132 11.79 14.38 2.78
CA ALA A 132 11.55 13.10 3.43
C ALA A 132 11.48 11.94 2.43
N ASN A 133 10.96 12.17 1.23
CA ASN A 133 10.86 11.17 0.17
C ASN A 133 12.23 10.73 -0.33
N VAL A 134 13.18 11.67 -0.48
CA VAL A 134 14.58 11.36 -0.81
C VAL A 134 15.20 10.45 0.25
N LEU A 135 15.05 10.81 1.53
CA LEU A 135 15.58 10.01 2.64
C LEU A 135 14.95 8.62 2.70
N ARG A 136 13.63 8.55 2.53
CA ARG A 136 12.87 7.29 2.52
C ARG A 136 13.32 6.39 1.36
N TYR A 137 13.50 6.96 0.18
CA TYR A 137 14.01 6.24 -0.98
C TYR A 137 15.41 5.68 -0.71
N ASN A 138 16.34 6.50 -0.23
CA ASN A 138 17.70 6.07 0.09
C ASN A 138 17.73 4.96 1.15
N ASN A 139 16.88 5.07 2.18
CA ASN A 139 16.73 4.04 3.22
C ASN A 139 16.20 2.73 2.64
N LEU A 140 15.13 2.78 1.83
CA LEU A 140 14.58 1.61 1.16
C LEU A 140 15.60 0.97 0.22
N LYS A 141 16.32 1.78 -0.55
CA LYS A 141 17.38 1.33 -1.44
C LYS A 141 18.47 0.58 -0.70
N ALA A 142 19.03 1.18 0.36
CA ALA A 142 20.05 0.54 1.18
C ALA A 142 19.55 -0.77 1.80
N LYS A 143 18.33 -0.76 2.35
CA LYS A 143 17.75 -1.92 3.02
C LYS A 143 17.43 -3.05 2.06
N CYS A 144 16.71 -2.78 0.98
CA CYS A 144 16.21 -3.82 0.07
C CYS A 144 17.31 -4.41 -0.81
N LEU A 145 18.32 -3.62 -1.20
CA LEU A 145 19.49 -4.15 -1.92
C LEU A 145 20.43 -4.96 -1.01
N SER A 146 20.43 -4.72 0.31
CA SER A 146 21.16 -5.57 1.26
C SER A 146 20.45 -6.88 1.60
N GLU A 147 19.12 -6.97 1.41
CA GLU A 147 18.30 -8.14 1.73
C GLU A 147 18.13 -9.13 0.55
N GLU A 148 18.67 -8.82 -0.63
CA GLU A 148 18.54 -9.63 -1.86
C GLU A 148 19.14 -11.04 -1.72
N ASP A 149 20.06 -11.24 -0.77
CA ASP A 149 20.63 -12.56 -0.45
C ASP A 149 19.64 -13.54 0.22
N ILE A 150 18.51 -13.08 0.76
CA ILE A 150 17.55 -13.95 1.49
C ILE A 150 16.56 -14.64 0.52
N SER A 151 16.45 -14.14 -0.72
CA SER A 151 15.56 -14.67 -1.77
C SER A 151 15.93 -16.09 -2.26
N LYS A 152 17.14 -16.58 -1.94
CA LYS A 152 17.60 -17.93 -2.31
C LYS A 152 17.07 -19.06 -1.41
N ARG A 153 16.25 -18.78 -0.39
CA ARG A 153 15.56 -19.87 0.32
C ARG A 153 14.44 -20.43 -0.56
N LYS A 154 14.74 -21.50 -1.30
CA LYS A 154 13.75 -22.38 -1.92
C LYS A 154 12.71 -22.73 -0.85
N ILE A 155 11.47 -22.27 -1.04
CA ILE A 155 10.35 -22.81 -0.28
C ILE A 155 10.11 -24.21 -0.85
N THR A 156 10.59 -25.24 -0.16
CA THR A 156 10.24 -26.62 -0.44
C THR A 156 8.83 -26.87 0.07
N SER A 157 7.84 -26.61 -0.78
CA SER A 157 6.46 -27.05 -0.52
C SER A 157 6.34 -28.53 -0.88
N HIS A 158 6.24 -29.39 0.12
CA HIS A 158 5.91 -30.80 -0.08
C HIS A 158 4.39 -30.95 -0.14
N LEU A 159 3.88 -31.35 -1.31
CA LEU A 159 2.48 -31.75 -1.47
C LEU A 159 2.31 -33.12 -0.81
N ASN A 160 1.87 -33.12 0.44
CA ASN A 160 1.59 -34.36 1.16
C ASN A 160 0.41 -35.06 0.48
N HIS A 161 0.66 -36.17 -0.21
CA HIS A 161 -0.36 -36.92 -0.97
C HIS A 161 -1.28 -37.77 -0.08
N HIS A 162 -1.15 -37.68 1.24
CA HIS A 162 -1.94 -38.47 2.17
C HIS A 162 -3.33 -37.85 2.38
N ILE A 163 -4.35 -38.63 2.00
CA ILE A 163 -5.76 -38.34 2.25
C ILE A 163 -5.98 -38.29 3.76
N TRP A 164 -6.40 -37.13 4.28
CA TRP A 164 -6.81 -36.97 5.67
C TRP A 164 -8.02 -37.87 5.95
N ALA A 165 -7.80 -39.02 6.59
CA ALA A 165 -8.87 -39.87 7.11
C ALA A 165 -9.27 -39.40 8.51
N ASN A 166 -10.17 -38.42 8.58
CA ASN A 166 -10.87 -38.04 9.81
C ASN A 166 -11.98 -39.06 10.12
N HIS A 167 -12.32 -39.27 11.40
CA HIS A 167 -13.45 -40.07 11.87
C HIS A 167 -14.79 -39.76 11.17
N SER A 168 -14.99 -38.53 10.70
CA SER A 168 -16.14 -38.10 9.88
C SER A 168 -16.15 -38.69 8.46
N HIS A 169 -15.06 -39.31 7.99
CA HIS A 169 -14.98 -40.04 6.71
C HIS A 169 -15.26 -41.55 6.88
N CYS A 170 -15.16 -42.14 8.08
CA CYS A 170 -15.50 -43.54 8.36
C CYS A 170 -17.01 -43.71 8.69
N HIS A 171 -17.92 -42.96 8.04
CA HIS A 171 -19.35 -43.31 8.08
C HIS A 171 -19.58 -44.61 7.30
N GLN A 172 -19.84 -45.69 8.04
CA GLN A 172 -20.21 -47.01 7.56
C GLN A 172 -21.33 -46.92 6.50
N LYS A 173 -21.00 -47.20 5.24
CA LYS A 173 -21.96 -47.87 4.37
C LYS A 173 -21.87 -49.36 4.67
N GLN A 174 -23.00 -49.96 5.04
CA GLN A 174 -23.12 -51.38 5.36
C GLN A 174 -22.47 -52.21 4.24
N GLY A 175 -21.48 -53.04 4.60
CA GLY A 175 -20.94 -54.07 3.73
C GLY A 175 -19.43 -54.02 3.43
N ILE A 176 -18.73 -52.92 3.70
CA ILE A 176 -17.26 -52.85 3.49
C ILE A 176 -16.58 -52.36 4.76
N ARG A 177 -15.94 -53.26 5.51
CA ARG A 177 -14.97 -52.87 6.54
C ARG A 177 -13.78 -52.25 5.82
N LYS A 178 -13.74 -50.92 5.73
CA LYS A 178 -12.47 -50.22 5.54
C LYS A 178 -11.71 -50.37 6.84
N ASP A 179 -10.53 -50.98 6.77
CA ASP A 179 -9.63 -51.09 7.91
C ASP A 179 -9.16 -49.66 8.26
N CYS A 180 -9.90 -48.99 9.15
CA CYS A 180 -9.55 -47.66 9.67
C CYS A 180 -8.54 -47.80 10.85
N THR A 181 -7.87 -48.95 11.00
CA THR A 181 -6.75 -49.06 11.93
C THR A 181 -5.60 -48.21 11.40
N LEU A 182 -5.16 -47.24 12.21
CA LEU A 182 -3.83 -46.66 12.06
C LEU A 182 -2.86 -47.83 12.15
N GLN A 183 -2.47 -48.40 11.01
CA GLN A 183 -1.34 -49.30 10.94
C GLN A 183 -0.18 -48.60 11.63
N ASN A 184 0.57 -49.33 12.45
CA ASN A 184 1.72 -48.87 13.21
C ASN A 184 2.81 -48.33 12.26
N TYR A 185 2.61 -47.14 11.71
CA TYR A 185 3.61 -46.43 10.94
C TYR A 185 4.67 -45.96 11.92
N LYS A 186 5.89 -46.46 11.77
CA LYS A 186 7.01 -45.99 12.57
C LYS A 186 7.33 -44.57 12.12
N VAL A 187 7.77 -43.71 13.04
CA VAL A 187 8.15 -42.31 12.73
C VAL A 187 9.17 -42.25 11.58
N ASN A 188 10.02 -43.28 11.44
CA ASN A 188 10.98 -43.41 10.35
C ASN A 188 10.35 -43.51 8.96
N ASP A 189 9.10 -43.97 8.84
CA ASP A 189 8.41 -44.05 7.54
C ASP A 189 8.01 -42.64 7.05
N PHE A 190 7.73 -41.72 7.98
CA PHE A 190 7.42 -40.31 7.68
C PHE A 190 8.66 -39.44 7.43
N CYS A 191 9.81 -39.82 8.01
CA CYS A 191 11.05 -39.04 8.01
C CYS A 191 12.16 -39.64 7.13
N SER A 192 11.85 -40.64 6.30
CA SER A 192 12.82 -41.40 5.50
C SER A 192 13.65 -40.54 4.55
N ASP A 193 13.13 -39.39 4.11
CA ASP A 193 13.81 -38.46 3.20
C ASP A 193 14.40 -37.21 3.90
N LEU A 194 14.27 -37.09 5.23
CA LEU A 194 14.80 -35.97 6.01
C LEU A 194 16.04 -36.40 6.79
N GLN A 195 17.07 -35.55 6.81
CA GLN A 195 18.23 -35.84 7.65
C GLN A 195 17.79 -35.91 9.13
N PRO A 196 18.27 -36.90 9.93
CA PRO A 196 17.70 -37.26 11.23
C PRO A 196 17.64 -36.12 12.26
N ASN A 197 18.39 -35.04 12.04
CA ASN A 197 18.63 -33.98 13.00
C ASN A 197 17.52 -32.90 12.99
N GLU A 198 16.59 -32.94 12.03
CA GLU A 198 15.54 -31.93 11.84
C GLU A 198 14.11 -32.49 11.99
N CYS A 199 13.96 -33.79 12.23
CA CYS A 199 12.64 -34.37 12.48
C CYS A 199 12.20 -34.10 13.93
N VAL A 200 11.28 -33.15 14.09
CA VAL A 200 10.55 -32.96 15.35
C VAL A 200 9.58 -34.13 15.52
N GLU A 201 9.72 -34.89 16.60
CA GLU A 201 8.80 -35.99 16.95
C GLU A 201 7.38 -35.46 17.16
N PHE A 202 6.58 -35.46 16.11
CA PHE A 202 5.12 -35.41 16.20
C PHE A 202 4.57 -36.79 15.90
N ALA A 203 4.84 -37.75 16.78
CA ALA A 203 4.11 -39.02 16.76
C ALA A 203 2.72 -38.80 17.37
N PRO A 204 1.61 -39.14 16.67
CA PRO A 204 0.32 -39.25 17.32
C PRO A 204 0.39 -40.42 18.31
N MET A 205 0.10 -40.16 19.58
CA MET A 205 0.03 -41.22 20.60
C MET A 205 -1.03 -42.24 20.20
N GLY A 206 -0.67 -43.53 20.26
CA GLY A 206 -1.53 -44.64 19.90
C GLY A 206 -2.81 -44.73 20.74
N PRO A 207 -3.80 -45.52 20.28
CA PRO A 207 -5.14 -45.61 20.88
C PRO A 207 -5.15 -46.10 22.34
N GLU A 208 -4.12 -46.83 22.80
CA GLU A 208 -4.01 -47.27 24.21
C GLU A 208 -3.93 -46.11 25.21
N TYR A 209 -3.54 -44.90 24.78
CA TYR A 209 -3.50 -43.73 25.67
C TYR A 209 -4.83 -42.97 25.74
N LEU A 210 -5.72 -43.18 24.77
CA LEU A 210 -7.01 -42.47 24.68
C LEU A 210 -8.07 -43.03 25.63
N GLU A 211 -8.06 -44.33 25.93
CA GLU A 211 -8.99 -44.94 26.89
C GLU A 211 -8.77 -44.42 28.33
N LYS A 212 -7.53 -44.08 28.71
CA LYS A 212 -7.23 -43.54 30.04
C LYS A 212 -7.64 -42.08 30.26
N ILE A 213 -7.94 -41.34 29.19
CA ILE A 213 -8.29 -39.91 29.27
C ILE A 213 -9.78 -39.70 29.60
N CYS A 214 -10.64 -40.69 29.37
CA CYS A 214 -12.09 -40.54 29.56
C CYS A 214 -12.57 -40.69 31.02
N GLU A 215 -11.75 -41.22 31.93
CA GLU A 215 -12.17 -41.48 33.33
C GLU A 215 -11.59 -40.52 34.38
N GLY A 216 -10.72 -39.59 34.00
CA GLY A 216 -10.15 -38.61 34.92
C GLY A 216 -10.34 -37.19 34.42
N ARG A 217 -10.95 -36.31 35.23
CA ARG A 217 -10.83 -34.85 35.05
C ARG A 217 -9.38 -34.45 35.29
N VAL A 218 -8.55 -34.64 34.28
CA VAL A 218 -7.31 -33.89 34.14
C VAL A 218 -7.68 -32.66 33.32
N GLU A 219 -7.34 -31.47 33.79
CA GLU A 219 -7.41 -30.25 32.97
C GLU A 219 -6.60 -30.50 31.69
N SER A 220 -7.28 -30.89 30.62
CA SER A 220 -6.63 -31.17 29.36
C SER A 220 -6.19 -29.84 28.78
N ILE A 221 -4.89 -29.56 28.88
CA ILE A 221 -4.25 -28.56 28.03
C ILE A 221 -4.40 -29.10 26.59
N PHE A 222 -5.44 -28.65 25.90
CA PHE A 222 -5.62 -28.95 24.50
C PHE A 222 -4.45 -28.33 23.74
N LYS A 223 -3.50 -29.15 23.28
CA LYS A 223 -2.50 -28.73 22.30
C LYS A 223 -3.25 -28.47 20.99
N THR A 224 -3.59 -27.21 20.76
CA THR A 224 -4.21 -26.79 19.51
C THR A 224 -3.20 -26.99 18.38
N SER A 225 -3.69 -27.29 17.17
CA SER A 225 -2.88 -27.28 15.94
C SER A 225 -2.48 -25.86 15.51
N MET A 226 -2.75 -24.87 16.36
CA MET A 226 -2.36 -23.50 16.14
C MET A 226 -0.84 -23.44 16.33
N LEU A 227 -0.12 -23.38 15.22
CA LEU A 227 1.27 -22.95 15.24
C LEU A 227 1.28 -21.62 16.00
N THR A 228 2.02 -21.56 17.10
CA THR A 228 2.17 -20.37 17.91
C THR A 228 3.67 -20.13 18.08
N GLY A 229 4.10 -18.87 18.07
CA GLY A 229 5.52 -18.51 18.15
C GLY A 229 6.19 -18.30 16.78
N GLU A 230 7.52 -18.40 16.74
CA GLU A 230 8.33 -18.01 15.57
C GLU A 230 8.07 -18.83 14.30
N ASN A 231 7.53 -20.04 14.46
CA ASN A 231 7.23 -20.97 13.37
C ASN A 231 5.82 -20.81 12.77
N ASP A 232 5.00 -19.89 13.30
CA ASP A 232 3.70 -19.56 12.73
C ASP A 232 3.82 -18.50 11.65
N GLU A 233 3.65 -18.88 10.38
CA GLU A 233 3.68 -17.96 9.23
C GLU A 233 2.59 -16.87 9.31
N ARG A 234 1.49 -17.12 10.02
CA ARG A 234 0.37 -16.19 10.19
C ARG A 234 0.48 -15.34 11.44
N SER A 235 1.53 -15.52 12.24
CA SER A 235 1.77 -14.69 13.41
C SER A 235 1.95 -13.21 13.00
N PRO A 236 1.56 -12.25 13.85
CA PRO A 236 1.70 -10.83 13.53
C PRO A 236 3.14 -10.41 13.15
N SER A 237 4.14 -11.02 13.78
CA SER A 237 5.56 -10.77 13.51
C SER A 237 5.98 -11.31 12.14
N ASN A 238 5.56 -12.51 11.75
CA ASN A 238 5.87 -13.08 10.44
C ASN A 238 5.07 -12.40 9.31
N LEU A 239 3.82 -11.99 9.55
CA LEU A 239 3.07 -11.14 8.62
C LEU A 239 3.78 -9.80 8.38
N LEU A 240 4.35 -9.18 9.42
CA LEU A 240 5.14 -7.96 9.28
C LEU A 240 6.42 -8.20 8.47
N LYS A 241 7.12 -9.34 8.68
CA LYS A 241 8.28 -9.73 7.86
C LYS A 241 7.90 -9.95 6.40
N LEU A 242 6.80 -10.67 6.14
CA LEU A 242 6.27 -10.90 4.80
C LEU A 242 5.88 -9.59 4.10
N TRP A 243 5.23 -8.67 4.82
CA TRP A 243 4.90 -7.34 4.29
C TRP A 243 6.16 -6.54 3.94
N LYS A 244 7.19 -6.55 4.80
CA LYS A 244 8.49 -5.90 4.51
C LYS A 244 9.16 -6.49 3.28
N ARG A 245 9.19 -7.82 3.15
CA ARG A 245 9.74 -8.52 1.96
C ARG A 245 8.97 -8.17 0.69
N SER A 246 7.64 -8.18 0.75
CA SER A 246 6.79 -7.78 -0.38
C SER A 246 7.08 -6.35 -0.82
N LYS A 247 7.24 -5.42 0.14
CA LYS A 247 7.62 -4.03 -0.14
C LYS A 247 9.00 -3.90 -0.78
N CYS A 248 9.98 -4.70 -0.39
CA CYS A 248 11.27 -4.72 -1.05
C CYS A 248 11.20 -5.30 -2.47
N LYS A 249 10.43 -6.37 -2.70
CA LYS A 249 10.21 -6.92 -4.05
C LYS A 249 9.57 -5.88 -4.98
N GLU A 250 8.54 -5.19 -4.50
CA GLU A 250 7.87 -4.10 -5.23
C GLU A 250 8.86 -2.97 -5.55
N PHE A 251 9.70 -2.58 -4.58
CA PHE A 251 10.74 -1.55 -4.78
C PHE A 251 11.78 -1.96 -5.81
N VAL A 252 12.34 -3.17 -5.73
CA VAL A 252 13.34 -3.65 -6.70
C VAL A 252 12.73 -3.72 -8.09
N TYR A 253 11.51 -4.24 -8.22
CA TYR A 253 10.82 -4.27 -9.51
C TYR A 253 10.56 -2.85 -10.04
N ALA A 254 10.17 -1.91 -9.18
CA ALA A 254 10.04 -0.51 -9.54
C ALA A 254 11.37 0.06 -10.09
N GLU A 255 12.49 -0.18 -9.41
CA GLU A 255 13.81 0.28 -9.86
C GLU A 255 14.22 -0.32 -11.21
N THR A 256 13.84 -1.57 -11.50
CA THR A 256 14.10 -2.20 -12.81
C THR A 256 13.29 -1.60 -13.94
N LEU A 257 12.04 -1.18 -13.68
CA LEU A 257 11.22 -0.51 -14.68
C LEU A 257 11.76 0.91 -14.93
N GLN A 258 11.91 1.68 -13.86
CA GLN A 258 12.41 3.04 -13.91
C GLN A 258 12.84 3.54 -12.52
N PRO A 259 14.12 3.90 -12.32
CA PRO A 259 14.60 4.38 -11.04
C PRO A 259 13.99 5.74 -10.71
N ALA A 260 13.81 6.00 -9.40
CA ALA A 260 13.31 7.30 -8.97
C ALA A 260 14.30 8.41 -9.33
N ILE A 261 13.80 9.46 -9.97
CA ILE A 261 14.60 10.64 -10.33
C ILE A 261 14.27 11.76 -9.35
N PHE A 262 15.32 12.37 -8.80
CA PHE A 262 15.24 13.47 -7.85
C PHE A 262 15.90 14.72 -8.40
N GLU A 263 15.46 15.89 -7.93
CA GLU A 263 16.12 17.15 -8.26
C GLU A 263 17.63 17.09 -7.99
N ARG A 264 18.43 17.53 -8.97
CA ARG A 264 19.86 17.72 -8.77
C ARG A 264 20.07 19.12 -8.25
N LYS A 265 20.83 19.27 -7.17
CA LYS A 265 21.33 20.57 -6.75
C LYS A 265 22.22 21.11 -7.87
N ILE A 266 21.78 22.19 -8.52
CA ILE A 266 22.61 22.93 -9.46
C ILE A 266 23.60 23.72 -8.60
N GLY A 267 24.89 23.42 -8.73
CA GLY A 267 25.95 24.14 -8.05
C GLY A 267 26.02 25.59 -8.55
N ASP A 268 26.01 26.51 -7.60
CA ASP A 268 26.28 27.95 -7.67
C ASP A 268 25.29 28.93 -8.33
N GLU A 269 25.06 30.00 -7.54
CA GLU A 269 24.81 31.41 -7.89
C GLU A 269 23.69 31.82 -8.85
N ARG A 270 22.71 30.96 -9.13
CA ARG A 270 21.48 31.47 -9.76
C ARG A 270 20.63 32.16 -8.72
N LYS A 271 20.48 33.48 -8.87
CA LYS A 271 19.51 34.32 -8.15
C LYS A 271 18.20 33.55 -8.05
N ASP A 272 17.78 33.19 -6.84
CA ASP A 272 16.44 32.66 -6.61
C ASP A 272 15.44 33.67 -7.18
N HIS A 273 14.85 33.34 -8.32
CA HIS A 273 13.83 34.19 -8.91
C HIS A 273 12.60 34.06 -8.02
N ASN A 274 12.23 35.16 -7.36
CA ASN A 274 11.03 35.19 -6.54
C ASN A 274 9.78 35.14 -7.44
N ILE A 275 9.30 33.92 -7.70
CA ILE A 275 8.08 33.67 -8.46
C ILE A 275 6.80 33.77 -7.62
N SER A 276 6.93 34.08 -6.32
CA SER A 276 5.81 34.05 -5.39
C SER A 276 4.78 35.12 -5.75
N GLY A 277 3.53 34.70 -5.93
CA GLY A 277 2.41 35.59 -6.24
C GLY A 277 2.49 36.30 -7.60
N LEU A 278 3.33 35.80 -8.53
CA LEU A 278 3.42 36.36 -9.87
C LEU A 278 2.08 36.34 -10.61
N ALA A 279 1.23 35.34 -10.35
CA ALA A 279 -0.11 35.24 -10.93
C ALA A 279 -0.91 36.52 -10.68
N CYS A 280 -0.96 36.99 -9.44
CA CYS A 280 -1.74 38.17 -9.06
C CYS A 280 -1.03 39.48 -9.35
N ARG A 281 0.30 39.52 -9.29
CA ARG A 281 1.07 40.73 -9.67
C ARG A 281 0.95 41.07 -11.14
N THR A 282 0.87 40.05 -11.99
CA THR A 282 0.80 40.22 -13.45
C THR A 282 -0.60 40.03 -14.03
N ASN A 283 -1.56 39.58 -13.20
CA ASN A 283 -2.89 39.15 -13.60
C ASN A 283 -2.86 38.18 -14.79
N LYS A 284 -1.93 37.20 -14.73
CA LYS A 284 -1.77 36.16 -15.75
C LYS A 284 -1.96 34.79 -15.11
N SER A 285 -2.66 33.93 -15.82
CA SER A 285 -2.73 32.50 -15.53
C SER A 285 -1.60 31.76 -16.25
N LEU A 286 -1.13 30.69 -15.61
CA LEU A 286 -0.19 29.72 -16.17
C LEU A 286 -0.65 28.33 -15.79
N THR A 287 -0.90 27.46 -16.76
CA THR A 287 -1.27 26.07 -16.49
C THR A 287 -0.02 25.25 -16.23
N PHE A 288 -0.03 24.40 -15.20
CA PHE A 288 1.09 23.51 -14.86
C PHE A 288 0.68 22.06 -15.13
N VAL A 289 1.37 21.41 -16.08
CA VAL A 289 1.05 20.04 -16.50
C VAL A 289 2.30 19.18 -16.42
N ALA A 290 2.16 17.97 -15.89
CA ALA A 290 3.16 16.92 -16.01
C ALA A 290 2.69 15.83 -16.98
N MET A 291 3.64 15.26 -17.71
CA MET A 291 3.40 14.25 -18.74
C MET A 291 4.54 13.25 -18.78
N ASP A 292 4.21 11.98 -19.01
CA ASP A 292 5.17 10.90 -19.32
C ASP A 292 5.45 10.89 -20.83
#